data_AF-A0A957E3R2-F1
#
_entry.id   AF-A0A957E3R2-F1
#
_cell.length_a   1.000
_cell.length_b   1.000
_cell.length_c   1.000
_cell.angle_alpha   90.00
_cell.angle_beta   90.00
_cell.angle_gamma   90.00
#
_symmetry.space_group_name_H-M   'P 1'
#
loop_
_entity.id
_entity.type
_entity.pdbx_description
1 polymer ?
#
loop_
_entity_poly.entity_id
_entity_poly.type
_entity_poly.pdbx_seq_one_letter_code
_entity_poly.pdbx_strand_id
1 'polypeptide(L)'
;LYGTRNLANEAVYAINMTTLSATVYIDYVDSNADFGGFSADPDTGIFYGTNDTSRNLEQINLDGTTTPIAPYPLGETDIDGLAIGAGNAYLITDEPGDIYIFNLETMTYTGTLMNPWTTAELFAGGAWIEQSADIEIVPTNFTISQSTNVQVNHTLTISNVGDVDLAWNISDAVITSNHRPAACAVPAELEWLTANPMNGIVVPNSSQDVTIMIDTTNLAAGMYTATLCVDSNDPNDLVTEIPIVLTVLKNYIYLPSLFHR
;
A
#
# COMPACT_ATOMS: atom_id res chain seq x y z
N LEU A 1 7.80 10.45 -11.45
CA LEU A 1 7.89 9.41 -12.49
C LEU A 1 9.20 9.62 -13.25
N TYR A 2 9.91 8.55 -13.59
CA TYR A 2 11.15 8.59 -14.37
C TYR A 2 11.02 7.67 -15.59
N GLY A 3 11.79 7.93 -16.64
CA GLY A 3 11.89 7.05 -17.80
C GLY A 3 13.09 7.42 -18.67
N THR A 4 13.55 6.50 -19.51
CA THR A 4 14.55 6.79 -20.54
C THR A 4 13.89 7.30 -21.81
N ARG A 5 14.68 8.00 -22.62
CA ARG A 5 14.27 8.39 -23.97
C ARG A 5 15.46 8.29 -24.90
N ASN A 6 15.45 7.30 -25.76
CA ASN A 6 16.47 7.03 -26.77
C ASN A 6 16.19 7.78 -28.08
N LEU A 7 16.48 9.09 -28.09
CA LEU A 7 16.43 9.94 -29.28
C LEU A 7 17.65 10.87 -29.29
N ALA A 8 17.53 12.15 -29.68
CA ALA A 8 18.67 13.05 -29.92
C ALA A 8 19.56 13.35 -28.70
N ASN A 9 19.10 13.06 -27.47
CA ASN A 9 19.89 13.06 -26.24
C ASN A 9 19.35 11.94 -25.37
N GLU A 10 20.08 10.84 -25.34
CA GLU A 10 19.68 9.69 -24.55
C GLU A 10 19.99 9.95 -23.07
N ALA A 11 18.95 9.92 -22.24
CA ALA A 11 19.05 10.30 -20.84
C ALA A 11 17.92 9.69 -20.02
N VAL A 12 18.07 9.71 -18.70
CA VAL A 12 16.94 9.56 -17.78
C VAL A 12 16.23 10.91 -17.66
N TYR A 13 14.93 10.91 -17.87
CA TYR A 13 14.07 12.06 -17.73
C TYR A 13 13.20 11.94 -16.48
N ALA A 14 13.12 13.01 -15.71
CA ALA A 14 12.12 13.16 -14.65
C ALA A 14 10.85 13.77 -15.24
N ILE A 15 9.71 13.15 -14.98
CA ILE A 15 8.39 13.60 -15.41
C ILE A 15 7.65 14.15 -14.19
N ASN A 16 7.34 15.45 -14.25
CA ASN A 16 6.48 16.09 -13.26
C ASN A 16 5.03 15.63 -13.48
N MET A 17 4.43 14.98 -12.48
CA MET A 17 3.09 14.38 -12.61
C MET A 17 1.96 15.41 -12.59
N THR A 18 2.23 16.67 -12.24
CA THR A 18 1.26 17.76 -12.27
C THR A 18 1.30 18.52 -13.59
N THR A 19 2.49 18.88 -14.06
CA THR A 19 2.67 19.67 -15.29
C THR A 19 2.85 18.81 -16.54
N LEU A 20 3.06 17.50 -16.37
CA LEU A 20 3.37 16.52 -17.42
C LEU A 20 4.60 16.88 -18.26
N SER A 21 5.51 17.67 -17.68
CA SER A 21 6.75 18.09 -18.33
C SER A 21 7.88 17.12 -18.00
N ALA A 22 8.62 16.70 -19.03
CA ALA A 22 9.82 15.89 -18.90
C ALA A 22 11.07 16.78 -18.96
N THR A 23 11.98 16.61 -17.99
CA THR A 23 13.27 17.30 -17.94
C THR A 23 14.38 16.28 -17.76
N VAL A 24 15.53 16.50 -18.43
CA VAL A 24 16.73 15.68 -18.23
C VAL A 24 17.07 15.65 -16.74
N TYR A 25 17.21 14.45 -16.20
CA TYR A 25 17.52 14.21 -14.80
C TYR A 25 18.93 13.63 -14.65
N ILE A 26 19.26 12.59 -15.43
CA ILE A 26 20.61 12.03 -15.53
C ILE A 26 21.00 12.04 -16.99
N ASP A 27 22.05 12.78 -17.30
CA ASP A 27 22.64 12.88 -18.63
C ASP A 27 23.85 11.94 -18.66
N TYR A 28 23.79 10.91 -19.50
CA TYR A 28 24.86 9.92 -19.67
C TYR A 28 25.44 10.02 -21.08
N VAL A 29 26.50 9.26 -21.36
CA VAL A 29 27.18 9.33 -22.66
C VAL A 29 26.45 8.44 -23.67
N ASP A 30 25.69 9.05 -24.58
CA ASP A 30 24.91 8.37 -25.64
C ASP A 30 25.70 7.29 -26.41
N SER A 31 26.99 7.49 -26.68
CA SER A 31 27.76 6.49 -27.43
C SER A 31 28.00 5.18 -26.68
N ASN A 32 27.75 5.16 -25.37
CA ASN A 32 27.99 4.03 -24.49
C ASN A 32 26.69 3.42 -23.95
N ALA A 33 25.55 4.03 -24.27
CA ALA A 33 24.26 3.70 -23.72
C ALA A 33 23.28 3.57 -24.87
N ASP A 34 22.63 2.42 -24.95
CA ASP A 34 21.47 2.17 -25.80
C ASP A 34 20.48 1.44 -24.89
N PHE A 35 19.80 2.19 -24.03
CA PHE A 35 18.95 1.60 -23.01
C PHE A 35 17.56 1.32 -23.57
N GLY A 36 17.33 0.08 -24.02
CA GLY A 36 16.01 -0.41 -24.41
C GLY A 36 15.03 -0.37 -23.23
N GLY A 37 15.43 -1.00 -22.12
CA GLY A 37 14.67 -1.08 -20.89
C GLY A 37 15.21 -0.20 -19.77
N PHE A 38 14.30 0.31 -18.92
CA PHE A 38 14.62 1.12 -17.76
C PHE A 38 13.70 0.79 -16.59
N SER A 39 14.27 0.71 -15.39
CA SER A 39 13.47 0.57 -14.17
C SER A 39 14.23 1.10 -12.96
N ALA A 40 13.49 1.70 -12.03
CA ALA A 40 14.02 2.11 -10.74
C ALA A 40 13.65 1.06 -9.70
N ASP A 41 14.60 0.67 -8.87
CA ASP A 41 14.34 -0.19 -7.72
C ASP A 41 13.45 0.58 -6.71
N PRO A 42 12.23 0.10 -6.42
CA PRO A 42 11.33 0.77 -5.48
C PRO A 42 11.86 0.82 -4.05
N ASP A 43 12.73 -0.12 -3.66
CA ASP A 43 13.24 -0.25 -2.30
C ASP A 43 14.47 0.64 -2.06
N THR A 44 15.37 0.72 -3.06
CA THR A 44 16.66 1.41 -2.93
C THR A 44 16.74 2.73 -3.67
N GLY A 45 15.86 2.97 -4.65
CA GLY A 45 15.90 4.12 -5.54
C GLY A 45 17.03 4.09 -6.58
N ILE A 46 17.74 2.96 -6.72
CA ILE A 46 18.77 2.77 -7.74
C ILE A 46 18.12 2.62 -9.12
N PHE A 47 18.70 3.26 -10.14
CA PHE A 47 18.26 3.11 -11.52
C PHE A 47 19.04 2.01 -12.24
N TYR A 48 18.31 1.20 -12.99
CA TYR A 48 18.86 0.15 -13.83
C TYR A 48 18.36 0.30 -15.26
N GLY A 49 19.16 -0.18 -16.21
CA GLY A 49 18.77 -0.28 -17.61
C GLY A 49 19.39 -1.49 -18.29
N THR A 50 18.73 -1.95 -19.35
CA THR A 50 19.24 -2.98 -20.26
C THR A 50 19.94 -2.25 -21.41
N ASN A 51 21.28 -2.34 -21.47
CA ASN A 51 22.11 -1.62 -22.43
C ASN A 51 22.45 -2.51 -23.62
N ASP A 52 21.87 -2.26 -24.80
CA ASP A 52 22.05 -3.08 -26.00
C ASP A 52 23.40 -2.84 -26.70
N THR A 53 24.03 -1.69 -26.45
CA THR A 53 25.40 -1.39 -26.91
C THR A 53 26.40 -2.32 -26.23
N SER A 54 26.32 -2.46 -24.90
CA SER A 54 27.25 -3.28 -24.12
C SER A 54 26.76 -4.72 -23.91
N ARG A 55 25.46 -4.97 -24.14
CA ARG A 55 24.72 -6.20 -23.87
C ARG A 55 24.79 -6.61 -22.40
N ASN A 56 24.50 -5.65 -21.53
CA ASN A 56 24.49 -5.85 -20.08
C ASN A 56 23.25 -5.25 -19.43
N LEU A 57 22.81 -5.87 -18.35
CA LEU A 57 22.11 -5.15 -17.30
C LEU A 57 23.11 -4.22 -16.61
N GLU A 58 22.81 -2.93 -16.56
CA GLU A 58 23.67 -1.92 -15.95
C GLU A 58 22.91 -1.09 -14.90
N GLN A 59 23.63 -0.66 -13.88
CA GLN A 59 23.19 0.42 -13.00
C GLN A 59 23.50 1.77 -13.67
N ILE A 60 22.54 2.68 -13.66
CA ILE A 60 22.68 4.06 -14.11
C ILE A 60 22.93 4.93 -12.87
N ASN A 61 24.15 5.47 -12.76
CA ASN A 61 24.55 6.28 -11.61
C ASN A 61 24.07 7.73 -11.76
N LEU A 62 23.81 8.39 -10.63
CA LEU A 62 23.36 9.79 -10.60
C LEU A 62 24.38 10.79 -11.17
N ASP A 63 25.65 10.38 -11.30
CA ASP A 63 26.72 11.19 -11.89
C ASP A 63 26.83 11.06 -13.43
N GLY A 64 25.93 10.31 -14.07
CA GLY A 64 25.91 10.07 -15.51
C GLY A 64 26.81 8.93 -15.98
N THR A 65 27.47 8.21 -15.05
CA THR A 65 28.19 6.97 -15.38
C THR A 65 27.28 5.75 -15.34
N THR A 66 27.69 4.65 -15.98
CA THR A 66 27.01 3.36 -15.86
C THR A 66 27.94 2.31 -15.26
N THR A 67 27.39 1.30 -14.61
CA THR A 67 28.13 0.20 -13.99
C THR A 67 27.53 -1.14 -14.41
N PRO A 68 28.28 -2.00 -15.13
CA PRO A 68 27.80 -3.32 -15.50
C PRO A 68 27.48 -4.18 -14.27
N ILE A 69 26.29 -4.78 -14.27
CA ILE A 69 25.81 -5.69 -13.22
C ILE A 69 25.92 -7.13 -13.69
N ALA A 70 25.39 -7.41 -14.88
CA ALA A 70 25.41 -8.75 -15.48
C ALA A 70 25.37 -8.68 -17.00
N PRO A 71 26.08 -9.58 -17.72
CA PRO A 71 25.85 -9.74 -19.14
C PRO A 71 24.44 -10.24 -19.41
N TYR A 72 23.90 -9.88 -20.57
CA TYR A 72 22.67 -10.46 -21.08
C TYR A 72 22.74 -12.00 -21.12
N PRO A 73 21.58 -12.68 -21.04
CA PRO A 73 21.51 -14.11 -21.25
C PRO A 73 22.13 -14.51 -22.59
N LEU A 74 22.69 -15.73 -22.65
CA LEU A 74 23.41 -16.18 -23.84
C LEU A 74 22.46 -16.23 -25.05
N GLY A 75 22.79 -15.45 -26.08
CA GLY A 75 22.03 -15.41 -27.34
C GLY A 75 21.18 -14.14 -27.48
N GLU A 76 20.89 -13.46 -26.36
CA GLU A 76 20.14 -12.21 -26.37
C GLU A 76 21.05 -11.05 -26.78
N THR A 77 20.52 -10.20 -27.65
CA THR A 77 21.25 -9.02 -28.14
C THR A 77 20.46 -7.72 -28.08
N ASP A 78 19.17 -7.82 -27.79
CA ASP A 78 18.20 -6.73 -27.84
C ASP A 78 17.17 -6.98 -26.74
N ILE A 79 17.20 -6.18 -25.67
CA ILE A 79 16.30 -6.34 -24.53
C ILE A 79 15.65 -4.99 -24.22
N ASP A 80 14.44 -4.83 -24.74
CA ASP A 80 13.66 -3.59 -24.65
C ASP A 80 12.99 -3.36 -23.30
N GLY A 81 12.78 -4.41 -22.50
CA GLY A 81 12.03 -4.30 -21.27
C GLY A 81 12.84 -4.64 -20.02
N LEU A 82 12.58 -3.90 -18.95
CA LEU A 82 13.14 -4.14 -17.64
C LEU A 82 12.11 -3.87 -16.55
N ALA A 83 12.04 -4.75 -15.55
CA ALA A 83 11.43 -4.44 -14.26
C ALA A 83 12.40 -4.80 -13.13
N ILE A 84 12.47 -3.96 -12.10
CA ILE A 84 13.22 -4.25 -10.87
C ILE A 84 12.24 -4.30 -9.69
N GLY A 85 12.38 -5.33 -8.85
CA GLY A 85 11.70 -5.37 -7.56
C GLY A 85 11.88 -6.70 -6.83
N ALA A 86 11.62 -6.69 -5.52
CA ALA A 86 11.84 -7.83 -4.62
C ALA A 86 13.23 -8.47 -4.78
N GLY A 87 14.26 -7.65 -4.98
CA GLY A 87 15.65 -8.08 -5.16
C GLY A 87 15.96 -8.76 -6.50
N ASN A 88 15.08 -8.68 -7.50
CA ASN A 88 15.30 -9.26 -8.82
C ASN A 88 15.19 -8.21 -9.94
N ALA A 89 15.94 -8.44 -11.01
CA ALA A 89 15.77 -7.82 -12.31
C ALA A 89 15.09 -8.81 -13.27
N TYR A 90 14.02 -8.36 -13.92
CA TYR A 90 13.27 -9.10 -14.93
C TYR A 90 13.60 -8.49 -16.30
N LEU A 91 14.45 -9.18 -17.06
CA LEU A 91 14.89 -8.77 -18.40
C LEU A 91 13.89 -9.31 -19.41
N ILE A 92 13.19 -8.41 -20.08
CA ILE A 92 12.02 -8.69 -20.90
C ILE A 92 12.44 -8.46 -22.36
N THR A 93 12.55 -9.53 -23.14
CA THR A 93 12.93 -9.45 -24.56
C THR A 93 11.83 -8.76 -25.38
N ASP A 94 12.07 -8.52 -26.66
CA ASP A 94 11.10 -7.94 -27.60
C ASP A 94 10.58 -9.01 -28.60
N GLU A 95 10.93 -10.28 -28.36
CA GLU A 95 10.67 -11.43 -29.24
C GLU A 95 10.17 -12.69 -28.52
N PRO A 96 9.48 -13.62 -29.22
CA PRO A 96 8.88 -14.80 -28.59
C PRO A 96 9.91 -15.63 -27.84
N GLY A 97 9.65 -15.88 -26.56
CA GLY A 97 10.61 -16.58 -25.71
C GLY A 97 10.41 -16.34 -24.22
N ASP A 98 11.51 -16.06 -23.54
CA ASP A 98 11.59 -15.99 -22.09
C ASP A 98 11.84 -14.54 -21.61
N ILE A 99 11.22 -14.20 -20.48
CA ILE A 99 11.62 -13.12 -19.59
C ILE A 99 12.61 -13.73 -18.59
N TYR A 100 13.82 -13.19 -18.52
CA TYR A 100 14.88 -13.74 -17.68
C TYR A 100 14.89 -13.08 -16.31
N ILE A 101 15.02 -13.89 -15.26
CA ILE A 101 15.07 -13.42 -13.87
C ILE A 101 16.52 -13.45 -13.39
N PHE A 102 17.07 -12.29 -13.07
CA PHE A 102 18.38 -12.12 -12.48
C PHE A 102 18.24 -11.65 -11.03
N ASN A 103 18.78 -12.42 -10.08
CA ASN A 103 18.75 -12.03 -8.67
C ASN A 103 19.91 -11.07 -8.38
N LEU A 104 19.58 -9.88 -7.87
CA LEU A 104 20.52 -8.79 -7.62
C LEU A 104 21.37 -9.00 -6.35
N GLU A 105 20.94 -9.88 -5.44
CA GLU A 105 21.70 -10.21 -4.23
C GLU A 105 22.74 -11.31 -4.50
N THR A 106 22.31 -12.42 -5.11
CA THR A 106 23.19 -13.55 -5.41
C THR A 106 24.00 -13.35 -6.69
N MET A 107 23.66 -12.33 -7.49
CA MET A 107 24.30 -12.00 -8.76
C MET A 107 24.26 -13.15 -9.78
N THR A 108 23.11 -13.82 -9.88
CA THR A 108 22.91 -14.98 -10.76
C THR A 108 21.53 -14.99 -11.41
N TYR A 109 21.42 -15.53 -12.62
CA TYR A 109 20.13 -15.89 -13.20
C TYR A 109 19.48 -17.05 -12.43
N THR A 110 18.23 -16.88 -12.01
CA THR A 110 17.51 -17.82 -11.15
C THR A 110 16.39 -18.58 -11.86
N GLY A 111 16.00 -18.13 -13.05
CA GLY A 111 14.97 -18.78 -13.86
C GLY A 111 14.44 -17.88 -14.97
N THR A 112 13.36 -18.33 -15.60
CA THR A 112 12.66 -17.58 -16.66
C THR A 112 11.14 -17.65 -16.46
N LEU A 113 10.44 -16.67 -17.05
CA LEU A 113 8.99 -16.68 -17.27
C LEU A 113 8.75 -16.68 -18.78
N MET A 114 7.70 -17.35 -19.26
CA MET A 114 7.37 -17.28 -20.68
C MET A 114 6.67 -15.96 -21.01
N ASN A 115 7.18 -15.22 -21.99
CA ASN A 115 6.49 -14.04 -22.50
C ASN A 115 5.29 -14.45 -23.41
N PRO A 116 4.27 -13.59 -23.57
CA PRO A 116 3.07 -13.93 -24.35
C PRO A 116 3.19 -13.64 -25.85
N TRP A 117 4.34 -13.19 -26.35
CA TRP A 117 4.45 -12.70 -27.72
C TRP A 117 4.51 -13.84 -28.73
N THR A 118 4.03 -13.55 -29.94
CA THR A 118 4.03 -14.52 -31.06
C THR A 118 4.84 -14.04 -32.27
N THR A 119 5.40 -12.82 -32.21
CA THR A 119 6.23 -12.18 -33.24
C THR A 119 7.34 -11.36 -32.57
N ALA A 120 8.44 -11.10 -33.28
CA ALA A 120 9.59 -10.31 -32.84
C ALA A 120 9.47 -8.81 -33.18
N GLU A 121 10.45 -8.00 -32.75
CA GLU A 121 10.53 -6.54 -32.94
C GLU A 121 9.36 -5.79 -32.28
N LEU A 122 8.98 -6.23 -31.07
CA LEU A 122 7.92 -5.61 -30.28
C LEU A 122 8.50 -4.80 -29.13
N PHE A 123 8.29 -3.48 -29.12
CA PHE A 123 8.63 -2.67 -27.94
C PHE A 123 8.03 -3.27 -26.66
N ALA A 124 8.92 -3.69 -25.77
CA ALA A 124 8.56 -4.31 -24.51
C ALA A 124 8.81 -3.37 -23.33
N GLY A 125 8.21 -3.68 -22.20
CA GLY A 125 8.35 -2.90 -20.99
C GLY A 125 7.92 -3.72 -19.78
N GLY A 126 8.48 -3.39 -18.63
CA GLY A 126 8.18 -4.05 -17.37
C GLY A 126 7.90 -3.05 -16.27
N ALA A 127 7.01 -3.42 -15.37
CA ALA A 127 6.89 -2.76 -14.08
C ALA A 127 6.76 -3.84 -13.02
N TRP A 128 7.53 -3.70 -11.94
CA TRP A 128 7.27 -4.46 -10.73
C TRP A 128 6.18 -3.75 -9.94
N ILE A 129 5.21 -4.52 -9.47
CA ILE A 129 4.25 -4.06 -8.49
C ILE A 129 4.34 -5.01 -7.29
N GLU A 130 4.59 -4.42 -6.12
CA GLU A 130 4.55 -5.17 -4.87
C GLU A 130 3.08 -5.43 -4.53
N GLN A 131 2.69 -6.70 -4.46
CA GLN A 131 1.34 -7.05 -4.02
C GLN A 131 1.30 -7.00 -2.49
N SER A 132 0.41 -6.19 -1.94
CA SER A 132 0.23 -6.01 -0.51
C SER A 132 -1.25 -5.93 -0.15
N ALA A 133 -1.57 -6.11 1.13
CA ALA A 133 -2.89 -5.84 1.65
C ALA A 133 -3.01 -4.32 1.84
N ASP A 134 -4.18 -3.75 1.56
CA ASP A 134 -4.43 -2.32 1.74
C ASP A 134 -5.77 -2.17 2.46
N ILE A 135 -5.73 -1.69 3.72
CA ILE A 135 -6.90 -1.62 4.60
C ILE A 135 -7.61 -0.27 4.47
N GLU A 136 -8.86 -0.31 4.03
CA GLU A 136 -9.75 0.84 4.08
C GLU A 136 -10.83 0.64 5.15
N ILE A 137 -11.03 1.62 6.03
CA ILE A 137 -12.00 1.56 7.12
C ILE A 137 -13.03 2.68 7.01
N VAL A 138 -14.31 2.30 7.04
CA VAL A 138 -15.43 3.25 7.00
C VAL A 138 -16.47 2.94 8.09
N PRO A 139 -16.85 3.90 8.96
CA PRO A 139 -16.31 5.25 9.07
C PRO A 139 -14.96 5.28 9.80
N THR A 140 -14.17 6.35 9.58
CA THR A 140 -12.89 6.56 10.26
C THR A 140 -13.01 7.10 11.70
N ASN A 141 -14.23 7.42 12.14
CA ASN A 141 -14.56 7.79 13.52
C ASN A 141 -16.05 7.58 13.81
N PHE A 142 -16.41 7.49 15.09
CA PHE A 142 -17.79 7.48 15.55
C PHE A 142 -18.09 8.70 16.43
N THR A 143 -19.17 9.41 16.11
CA THR A 143 -19.77 10.43 17.00
C THR A 143 -21.22 10.04 17.28
N ILE A 144 -21.49 9.54 18.48
CA ILE A 144 -22.75 8.87 18.85
C ILE A 144 -23.45 9.66 19.94
N SER A 145 -24.77 9.79 19.83
CA SER A 145 -25.63 10.32 20.89
C SER A 145 -26.71 9.30 21.23
N GLN A 146 -26.75 8.85 22.48
CA GLN A 146 -27.58 7.74 22.92
C GLN A 146 -28.18 8.01 24.29
N SER A 147 -29.46 7.71 24.48
CA SER A 147 -30.13 7.79 25.77
C SER A 147 -29.53 6.78 26.76
N THR A 148 -29.55 7.06 28.06
CA THR A 148 -29.18 6.07 29.10
C THR A 148 -29.99 4.77 28.97
N ASN A 149 -29.37 3.63 29.31
CA ASN A 149 -29.98 2.30 29.40
C ASN A 149 -30.56 1.76 28.08
N VAL A 150 -29.87 2.01 26.97
CA VAL A 150 -30.17 1.37 25.68
C VAL A 150 -28.90 0.75 25.10
N GLN A 151 -29.09 -0.21 24.20
CA GLN A 151 -28.03 -0.82 23.38
C GLN A 151 -28.32 -0.50 21.91
N VAL A 152 -27.31 -0.04 21.18
CA VAL A 152 -27.42 0.31 19.76
C VAL A 152 -26.24 -0.26 19.00
N ASN A 153 -26.51 -0.91 17.87
CA ASN A 153 -25.50 -1.40 16.95
C ASN A 153 -25.19 -0.34 15.89
N HIS A 154 -23.90 -0.18 15.62
CA HIS A 154 -23.32 0.59 14.54
C HIS A 154 -22.50 -0.35 13.65
N THR A 155 -22.29 0.05 12.40
CA THR A 155 -21.49 -0.73 11.45
C THR A 155 -20.16 -0.02 11.22
N LEU A 156 -19.09 -0.79 11.30
CA LEU A 156 -17.76 -0.47 10.80
C LEU A 156 -17.48 -1.43 9.63
N THR A 157 -17.22 -0.91 8.44
CA THR A 157 -16.85 -1.70 7.27
C THR A 157 -15.33 -1.68 7.14
N ILE A 158 -14.73 -2.87 7.12
CA ILE A 158 -13.32 -3.10 6.81
C ILE A 158 -13.24 -3.62 5.39
N SER A 159 -12.49 -2.93 4.53
CA SER A 159 -12.32 -3.24 3.12
C SER A 159 -10.86 -3.55 2.83
N ASN A 160 -10.63 -4.49 1.92
CA ASN A 160 -9.31 -4.74 1.35
C ASN A 160 -9.28 -4.20 -0.08
N VAL A 161 -8.57 -3.10 -0.27
CA VAL A 161 -8.36 -2.48 -1.59
C VAL A 161 -7.01 -2.87 -2.21
N GLY A 162 -6.28 -3.79 -1.56
CA GLY A 162 -5.01 -4.34 -2.03
C GLY A 162 -5.17 -5.64 -2.83
N ASP A 163 -4.03 -6.28 -3.10
CA ASP A 163 -3.90 -7.40 -4.03
C ASP A 163 -3.68 -8.76 -3.35
N VAL A 164 -3.42 -8.78 -2.04
CA VAL A 164 -3.34 -10.02 -1.24
C VAL A 164 -4.33 -10.01 -0.08
N ASP A 165 -4.57 -11.16 0.54
CA ASP A 165 -5.48 -11.29 1.67
C ASP A 165 -5.09 -10.36 2.83
N LEU A 166 -6.07 -9.55 3.28
CA LEU A 166 -5.96 -8.68 4.45
C LEU A 166 -6.39 -9.47 5.69
N ALA A 167 -5.43 -9.80 6.55
CA ALA A 167 -5.68 -10.33 7.88
C ALA A 167 -5.72 -9.16 8.87
N TRP A 168 -6.81 -9.07 9.63
CA TRP A 168 -7.02 -7.98 10.59
C TRP A 168 -7.52 -8.52 11.93
N ASN A 169 -7.24 -7.77 13.00
CA ASN A 169 -7.80 -8.01 14.32
C ASN A 169 -8.05 -6.69 15.05
N ILE A 170 -9.09 -6.67 15.87
CA ILE A 170 -9.41 -5.55 16.75
C ILE A 170 -8.81 -5.85 18.11
N SER A 171 -7.91 -5.00 18.58
CA SER A 171 -7.44 -4.99 19.97
C SER A 171 -8.37 -4.11 20.82
N ASP A 172 -8.62 -4.49 22.07
CA ASP A 172 -9.59 -3.81 22.94
C ASP A 172 -9.31 -2.30 23.08
N ALA A 173 -10.39 -1.51 23.06
CA ALA A 173 -10.36 -0.05 22.90
C ALA A 173 -9.79 0.71 24.12
N VAL A 174 -9.01 1.76 23.88
CA VAL A 174 -8.26 2.44 24.97
C VAL A 174 -8.93 3.73 25.44
N ILE A 175 -8.96 3.96 26.77
CA ILE A 175 -9.36 5.24 27.37
C ILE A 175 -8.22 6.24 27.20
N THR A 176 -8.46 7.30 26.44
CA THR A 176 -7.49 8.40 26.28
C THR A 176 -7.41 9.23 27.56
N SER A 177 -6.44 8.94 28.44
CA SER A 177 -6.01 9.87 29.47
C SER A 177 -4.79 10.67 28.99
N ASN A 178 -4.66 11.88 29.51
CA ASN A 178 -3.79 12.98 29.08
C ASN A 178 -2.28 12.77 29.37
N HIS A 179 -1.81 11.51 29.39
CA HIS A 179 -0.41 11.12 29.60
C HIS A 179 -0.07 9.91 28.70
N ARG A 180 0.20 10.16 27.41
CA ARG A 180 0.23 9.16 26.30
C ARG A 180 1.52 8.31 26.21
N PRO A 181 1.43 6.97 26.23
CA PRO A 181 1.88 6.12 25.13
C PRO A 181 0.87 6.18 23.95
N ALA A 182 1.20 5.60 22.79
CA ALA A 182 0.26 5.46 21.65
C ALA A 182 -1.04 4.78 22.12
N ALA A 183 -2.20 5.21 21.61
CA ALA A 183 -3.49 4.77 22.16
C ALA A 183 -3.62 3.23 22.10
N CYS A 184 -3.09 2.57 21.08
CA CYS A 184 -3.14 1.11 20.95
C CYS A 184 -2.07 0.32 21.73
N ALA A 185 -1.30 0.94 22.62
CA ALA A 185 -0.23 0.26 23.37
C ALA A 185 -0.68 -0.38 24.71
N VAL A 186 -1.88 -0.05 25.19
CA VAL A 186 -2.41 -0.55 26.48
C VAL A 186 -3.90 -0.89 26.32
N PRO A 187 -4.24 -2.13 25.91
CA PRO A 187 -5.64 -2.51 25.71
C PRO A 187 -6.42 -2.37 27.02
N ALA A 188 -7.63 -1.82 26.92
CA ALA A 188 -8.56 -1.70 28.03
C ALA A 188 -9.93 -2.25 27.61
N GLU A 189 -10.51 -3.14 28.41
CA GLU A 189 -11.87 -3.60 28.14
C GLU A 189 -12.86 -2.49 28.55
N LEU A 190 -13.66 -2.01 27.60
CA LEU A 190 -14.68 -0.99 27.83
C LEU A 190 -16.05 -1.67 27.92
N GLU A 191 -16.64 -1.70 29.12
CA GLU A 191 -17.96 -2.35 29.34
C GLU A 191 -19.08 -1.82 28.43
N TRP A 192 -18.95 -0.59 27.91
CA TRP A 192 -19.95 0.08 27.09
C TRP A 192 -19.72 -0.04 25.58
N LEU A 193 -18.62 -0.66 25.13
CA LEU A 193 -18.24 -0.76 23.72
C LEU A 193 -17.77 -2.19 23.42
N THR A 194 -18.45 -2.84 22.48
CA THR A 194 -18.02 -4.17 21.98
C THR A 194 -17.98 -4.19 20.46
N ALA A 195 -17.11 -5.02 19.88
CA ALA A 195 -16.99 -5.23 18.45
C ALA A 195 -17.16 -6.72 18.10
N ASN A 196 -17.80 -7.02 16.97
CA ASN A 196 -17.94 -8.40 16.48
C ASN A 196 -18.09 -8.46 14.95
N PRO A 197 -17.27 -9.24 14.23
CA PRO A 197 -16.20 -10.09 14.76
C PRO A 197 -14.98 -9.27 15.23
N MET A 198 -14.14 -9.88 16.07
CA MET A 198 -12.90 -9.26 16.59
C MET A 198 -11.68 -9.52 15.69
N ASN A 199 -11.80 -10.34 14.66
CA ASN A 199 -10.76 -10.61 13.68
C ASN A 199 -11.40 -11.18 12.41
N GLY A 200 -10.63 -11.14 11.32
CA GLY A 200 -11.07 -11.67 10.05
C GLY A 200 -9.98 -11.70 9.00
N ILE A 201 -10.34 -12.28 7.86
CA ILE A 201 -9.57 -12.20 6.61
C ILE A 201 -10.50 -11.65 5.54
N VAL A 202 -10.07 -10.60 4.85
CA VAL A 202 -10.78 -9.99 3.72
C VAL A 202 -9.93 -10.19 2.47
N VAL A 203 -10.45 -10.96 1.52
CA VAL A 203 -9.77 -11.18 0.22
C VAL A 203 -9.73 -9.88 -0.60
N PRO A 204 -8.81 -9.75 -1.57
CA PRO A 204 -8.72 -8.57 -2.45
C PRO A 204 -10.05 -8.12 -3.02
N ASN A 205 -10.27 -6.80 -3.08
CA ASN A 205 -11.47 -6.16 -3.61
C ASN A 205 -12.78 -6.57 -2.91
N SER A 206 -12.71 -6.91 -1.62
CA SER A 206 -13.85 -7.30 -0.80
C SER A 206 -13.95 -6.47 0.48
N SER A 207 -15.07 -6.65 1.19
CA SER A 207 -15.35 -5.95 2.45
C SER A 207 -16.01 -6.88 3.46
N GLN A 208 -15.81 -6.57 4.73
CA GLN A 208 -16.43 -7.24 5.85
C GLN A 208 -16.99 -6.20 6.83
N ASP A 209 -18.25 -6.38 7.23
CA ASP A 209 -18.87 -5.56 8.27
C ASP A 209 -18.54 -6.11 9.66
N VAL A 210 -18.15 -5.20 10.54
CA VAL A 210 -17.99 -5.37 11.99
C VAL A 210 -19.11 -4.61 12.68
N THR A 211 -19.84 -5.31 13.53
CA THR A 211 -20.85 -4.69 14.40
C THR A 211 -20.18 -4.08 15.62
N ILE A 212 -20.31 -2.77 15.78
CA ILE A 212 -19.89 -2.02 16.96
C ILE A 212 -21.13 -1.77 17.82
N MET A 213 -21.23 -2.40 18.98
CA MET A 213 -22.36 -2.24 19.89
C MET A 213 -21.99 -1.28 21.02
N ILE A 214 -22.80 -0.24 21.20
CA ILE A 214 -22.73 0.69 22.32
C ILE A 214 -23.79 0.34 23.36
N ASP A 215 -23.36 -0.07 24.55
CA ASP A 215 -24.21 -0.32 25.70
C ASP A 215 -24.13 0.83 26.71
N THR A 216 -25.22 1.58 26.85
CA THR A 216 -25.32 2.67 27.82
C THR A 216 -26.00 2.27 29.13
N THR A 217 -26.19 0.96 29.35
CA THR A 217 -26.71 0.43 30.60
C THR A 217 -25.80 0.85 31.75
N ASN A 218 -26.38 1.44 32.79
CA ASN A 218 -25.66 1.96 33.96
C ASN A 218 -24.67 3.11 33.70
N LEU A 219 -24.55 3.62 32.47
CA LEU A 219 -23.77 4.83 32.21
C LEU A 219 -24.54 6.08 32.68
N ALA A 220 -23.87 6.94 33.43
CA ALA A 220 -24.38 8.26 33.73
C ALA A 220 -24.37 9.14 32.47
N ALA A 221 -25.31 10.07 32.38
CA ALA A 221 -25.28 11.06 31.30
C ALA A 221 -23.99 11.89 31.35
N GLY A 222 -23.38 12.06 30.18
CA GLY A 222 -22.03 12.63 30.06
C GLY A 222 -21.39 12.28 28.73
N MET A 223 -20.14 12.70 28.56
CA MET A 223 -19.32 12.38 27.40
C MET A 223 -18.32 11.29 27.77
N TYR A 224 -18.20 10.29 26.90
CA TYR A 224 -17.24 9.19 27.00
C TYR A 224 -16.44 9.14 25.70
N THR A 225 -15.14 8.88 25.81
CA THR A 225 -14.24 8.79 24.66
C THR A 225 -13.45 7.49 24.71
N ALA A 226 -13.27 6.88 23.55
CA ALA A 226 -12.45 5.69 23.35
C ALA A 226 -11.75 5.75 21.99
N THR A 227 -10.73 4.92 21.81
CA THR A 227 -10.14 4.64 20.50
C THR A 227 -10.21 3.14 20.26
N LEU A 228 -10.88 2.72 19.19
CA LEU A 228 -10.86 1.34 18.72
C LEU A 228 -9.62 1.14 17.83
N CYS A 229 -8.86 0.07 18.06
CA CYS A 229 -7.62 -0.21 17.36
C CYS A 229 -7.80 -1.41 16.44
N VAL A 230 -7.43 -1.26 15.16
CA VAL A 230 -7.45 -2.34 14.17
C VAL A 230 -6.03 -2.63 13.72
N ASP A 231 -5.49 -3.75 14.18
CA ASP A 231 -4.19 -4.26 13.75
C ASP A 231 -4.34 -5.04 12.44
N SER A 232 -3.44 -4.85 11.48
CA SER A 232 -3.54 -5.47 10.16
C SER A 232 -2.17 -5.88 9.56
N ASN A 233 -2.19 -6.66 8.48
CA ASN A 233 -1.00 -6.98 7.67
C ASN A 233 -0.79 -6.01 6.50
N ASP A 234 -1.49 -4.87 6.46
CA ASP A 234 -1.18 -3.77 5.54
C ASP A 234 0.18 -3.16 5.92
N PRO A 235 1.18 -3.16 5.01
CA PRO A 235 2.52 -2.63 5.30
C PRO A 235 2.54 -1.11 5.54
N ASN A 236 1.56 -0.36 5.03
CA ASN A 236 1.44 1.08 5.21
C ASN A 236 0.63 1.43 6.47
N ASP A 237 -0.37 0.62 6.81
CA ASP A 237 -1.29 0.83 7.93
C ASP A 237 -1.39 -0.41 8.84
N LEU A 238 -0.29 -0.70 9.53
CA LEU A 238 -0.20 -1.82 10.48
C LEU A 238 -1.20 -1.70 11.65
N VAL A 239 -1.53 -0.47 12.05
CA VAL A 239 -2.49 -0.17 13.12
C VAL A 239 -3.33 1.04 12.75
N THR A 240 -4.64 0.85 12.60
CA THR A 240 -5.61 1.93 12.33
C THR A 240 -6.37 2.31 13.59
N GLU A 241 -6.24 3.57 14.02
CA GLU A 241 -6.95 4.13 15.18
C GLU A 241 -8.30 4.74 14.76
N ILE A 242 -9.40 4.28 15.36
CA ILE A 242 -10.75 4.79 15.11
C ILE A 242 -11.27 5.48 16.39
N PRO A 243 -11.30 6.83 16.43
CA PRO A 243 -11.82 7.56 17.58
C PRO A 243 -13.34 7.38 17.73
N ILE A 244 -13.79 7.22 18.98
CA ILE A 244 -15.20 7.11 19.36
C ILE A 244 -15.52 8.18 20.41
N VAL A 245 -16.51 9.00 20.11
CA VAL A 245 -17.09 9.99 21.02
C VAL A 245 -18.55 9.62 21.26
N LEU A 246 -18.87 9.24 22.49
CA LEU A 246 -20.22 8.91 22.93
C LEU A 246 -20.76 10.00 23.84
N THR A 247 -21.91 10.57 23.50
CA THR A 247 -22.69 11.45 24.37
C THR A 247 -23.90 10.71 24.92
N VAL A 248 -23.89 10.39 26.21
CA VAL A 248 -25.00 9.76 26.91
C VAL A 248 -26.00 10.82 27.38
N LEU A 249 -27.24 10.75 26.88
CA LEU A 249 -28.31 11.69 27.15
C LEU A 249 -29.19 11.23 28.32
N LYS A 250 -29.63 12.18 29.15
CA LYS A 250 -30.65 11.92 30.19
C LYS A 250 -32.02 11.69 29.56
N ASN A 251 -32.71 10.65 30.01
CA ASN A 251 -34.14 10.50 29.74
C ASN A 251 -34.95 11.37 30.70
N TYR A 252 -35.80 12.24 30.15
CA TYR A 252 -36.78 12.99 30.93
C TYR A 252 -38.17 12.36 30.76
N ILE A 253 -38.80 11.98 31.87
CA ILE A 253 -40.23 11.66 31.89
C ILE A 253 -40.96 12.93 32.33
N TYR A 254 -41.71 13.55 31.41
CA TYR A 254 -42.64 14.61 31.77
C TYR A 254 -43.95 13.97 32.25
N LEU A 255 -44.21 14.03 33.55
CA LEU A 255 -45.52 13.69 34.11
C LEU A 255 -46.40 14.94 34.11
N PRO A 256 -47.60 14.93 33.50
CA PRO A 256 -48.52 16.04 33.61
C PRO A 256 -49.00 16.17 35.07
N SER A 257 -48.85 17.37 35.65
CA SER A 257 -49.38 17.68 36.96
C SER A 257 -50.92 17.79 36.91
N LEU A 258 -51.63 16.87 37.57
CA LEU A 258 -53.05 17.00 37.87
C LEU A 258 -53.24 18.08 38.95
N PHE A 259 -53.60 19.29 38.55
CA PHE A 259 -54.14 20.28 39.49
C PHE A 259 -55.59 19.91 39.82
N HIS A 260 -55.84 19.49 41.06
CA HIS A 260 -57.21 19.49 41.61
C HIS A 260 -57.57 20.91 42.06
N ARG A 261 -58.78 21.36 41.69
CA ARG A 261 -59.41 22.57 42.25
C ARG A 261 -59.96 22.28 43.64
#